data_AF-A0A5P8WBW7-F1
#
_entry.id   AF-A0A5P8WBW7-F1
#
_cell.length_a   1.000
_cell.length_b   1.000
_cell.length_c   1.000
_cell.angle_alpha   90.00
_cell.angle_beta   90.00
_cell.angle_gamma   90.00
#
_symmetry.space_group_name_H-M   'P 1'
#
loop_
_entity.id
_entity.type
_entity.pdbx_description
1 polymer ?
#
loop_
_entity_poly.entity_id
_entity_poly.type
_entity_poly.pdbx_seq_one_letter_code
_entity_poly.pdbx_strand_id
1 'polypeptide(L)' 'MVGLRPDSINPQNTPNIYRLRQQGVNYLNGHAVFPTVTRVNSAAIATGYYPGKNGIVSNSMYVPQVNFQKTQMT' A
#
# COMPACT_ATOMS: atom_id res chain seq x y z
N MET A 1 9.87 -1.78 -0.94
CA MET A 1 9.64 -1.44 -2.36
C MET A 1 8.22 -0.93 -2.51
N VAL A 2 8.01 0.12 -3.30
CA VAL A 2 6.67 0.68 -3.58
C VAL A 2 6.35 0.38 -5.04
N GLY A 3 5.18 -0.22 -5.32
CA GLY A 3 4.70 -0.42 -6.70
C GLY A 3 5.44 -1.48 -7.54
N LEU A 4 6.15 -2.43 -6.92
CA LEU A 4 6.77 -3.55 -7.67
C LEU A 4 5.68 -4.47 -8.23
N ARG A 5 5.43 -4.36 -9.54
CA ARG A 5 4.49 -5.26 -10.21
C ARG A 5 5.14 -6.64 -10.45
N PRO A 6 4.42 -7.76 -10.28
CA PRO A 6 4.99 -9.10 -10.44
C PRO A 6 5.58 -9.39 -11.82
N ASP A 7 5.00 -8.80 -12.88
CA ASP A 7 5.45 -8.90 -14.27
C ASP A 7 6.78 -8.18 -14.54
N SER A 8 7.16 -7.25 -13.66
CA SER A 8 8.40 -6.47 -13.79
C SER A 8 9.62 -7.24 -13.27
N ILE A 9 9.43 -8.40 -12.64
CA ILE A 9 10.49 -9.26 -12.11
C ILE A 9 11.00 -10.21 -13.21
N ASN A 10 12.19 -9.94 -13.74
CA ASN A 10 12.85 -10.75 -14.76
C ASN A 10 14.37 -10.90 -14.51
N PRO A 11 15.03 -11.91 -15.09
CA PRO A 11 16.45 -12.17 -14.83
C PRO A 11 17.40 -11.11 -15.40
N GLN A 12 17.01 -10.37 -16.45
CA GLN A 12 17.85 -9.34 -17.07
C GLN A 12 17.91 -8.06 -16.22
N ASN A 13 16.76 -7.54 -15.82
CA ASN A 13 16.63 -6.24 -15.14
C ASN A 13 16.67 -6.38 -13.62
N THR A 14 16.23 -7.52 -13.07
CA THR A 14 16.11 -7.76 -11.63
C THR A 14 16.73 -9.09 -11.19
N PRO A 15 18.00 -9.39 -11.54
CA PRO A 15 18.60 -10.72 -11.33
C PRO A 15 18.56 -11.20 -9.87
N ASN A 16 18.78 -10.28 -8.92
CA ASN A 16 18.75 -10.61 -7.49
C ASN A 16 17.35 -10.97 -6.98
N ILE A 17 16.33 -10.21 -7.40
CA ILE A 17 14.93 -10.44 -6.99
C ILE A 17 14.38 -11.68 -7.70
N TYR A 18 14.72 -11.86 -8.98
CA TYR A 18 14.38 -13.07 -9.72
C TYR A 18 14.98 -14.31 -9.05
N ARG A 19 16.27 -14.30 -8.70
CA ARG A 19 16.92 -15.40 -7.97
C ARG A 19 16.25 -15.66 -6.61
N LEU A 20 15.95 -14.61 -5.85
CA LEU A 20 15.24 -14.74 -4.57
C LEU A 20 13.87 -15.40 -4.74
N ARG A 21 13.12 -15.03 -5.78
CA ARG A 21 11.82 -15.65 -6.10
C ARG A 21 11.95 -17.14 -6.43
N GLN A 22 13.00 -17.53 -7.16
CA GLN A 22 13.21 -18.93 -7.56
C GLN A 22 13.72 -19.82 -6.42
N GLN A 23 14.50 -19.26 -5.49
CA GLN A 23 15.08 -20.01 -4.37
C GLN A 23 14.23 -19.94 -3.10
N GLY A 24 13.27 -19.03 -3.03
CA GLY A 24 12.41 -18.79 -1.87
C GLY A 24 10.94 -19.13 -2.14
N VAL A 25 10.06 -18.43 -1.42
CA VAL A 25 8.60 -18.58 -1.56
C VAL A 25 8.04 -17.44 -2.40
N ASN A 26 7.19 -17.79 -3.36
CA ASN A 26 6.49 -16.83 -4.21
C ASN A 26 4.98 -16.91 -3.95
N TYR A 27 4.40 -15.87 -3.35
CA TYR A 27 2.97 -15.79 -3.09
C TYR A 27 2.22 -15.19 -4.28
N LEU A 28 1.65 -16.06 -5.11
CA LEU A 28 0.99 -15.68 -6.37
C LEU A 28 -0.36 -14.97 -6.18
N ASN A 29 -1.02 -15.17 -5.04
CA ASN A 29 -2.34 -14.61 -4.78
C ASN A 29 -2.29 -13.36 -3.87
N GLY A 30 -1.19 -12.60 -3.96
CA GLY A 30 -1.03 -11.33 -3.26
C GLY A 30 -1.72 -10.19 -4.02
N HIS A 31 -2.82 -9.69 -3.49
CA HIS A 31 -3.57 -8.57 -4.08
C HIS A 31 -3.44 -7.32 -3.22
N ALA A 32 -3.34 -6.17 -3.88
CA ALA A 32 -3.41 -4.87 -3.22
C ALA A 32 -4.83 -4.62 -2.68
N VAL A 33 -4.92 -3.93 -1.55
CA VAL A 33 -6.20 -3.43 -1.04
C VAL A 33 -6.66 -2.21 -1.82
N PHE A 34 -7.97 -2.01 -1.92
CA PHE A 34 -8.56 -0.85 -2.57
C PHE A 34 -8.65 0.36 -1.60
N PRO A 35 -8.36 1.59 -2.06
CA PRO A 35 -7.75 1.93 -3.35
C PRO A 35 -6.27 1.55 -3.41
N THR A 36 -5.78 1.16 -4.59
CA THR A 36 -4.41 0.64 -4.79
C THR A 36 -3.35 1.73 -4.81
N VAL A 37 -3.28 2.48 -3.71
CA VAL A 37 -2.34 3.59 -3.50
C VAL A 37 -1.43 3.30 -2.30
N THR A 38 -0.28 3.97 -2.28
CA THR A 38 0.84 3.69 -1.36
C THR A 38 0.43 3.70 0.11
N ARG A 39 -0.13 4.80 0.63
CA ARG A 39 -0.43 4.92 2.07
C ARG A 39 -1.45 3.89 2.54
N VAL A 40 -2.43 3.60 1.70
CA VAL A 40 -3.51 2.64 1.97
C VAL A 40 -2.96 1.22 2.09
N ASN A 41 -2.14 0.80 1.13
CA ASN A 41 -1.54 -0.54 1.13
C ASN A 41 -0.50 -0.71 2.25
N SER A 42 0.33 0.30 2.51
CA SER A 42 1.27 0.28 3.63
C SER A 42 0.56 0.14 4.97
N ALA A 43 -0.54 0.87 5.19
CA ALA A 43 -1.32 0.77 6.42
C ALA A 43 -1.99 -0.62 6.57
N ALA A 44 -2.52 -1.18 5.48
CA ALA A 44 -3.12 -2.51 5.50
C ALA A 44 -2.10 -3.62 5.81
N ILE A 45 -0.89 -3.54 5.24
CA ILE A 45 0.20 -4.48 5.55
C ILE A 45 0.62 -4.37 7.03
N ALA A 46 0.76 -3.14 7.53
CA ALA A 46 1.22 -2.90 8.90
C ALA A 46 0.21 -3.32 9.97
N THR A 47 -1.09 -3.22 9.68
CA THR A 47 -2.15 -3.43 10.68
C THR A 47 -2.95 -4.72 10.49
N GLY A 48 -2.89 -5.33 9.31
CA GLY A 48 -3.78 -6.43 8.92
C GLY A 48 -5.24 -6.01 8.71
N TYR A 49 -5.55 -4.71 8.81
CA TYR A 49 -6.91 -4.19 8.68
C TYR A 49 -7.13 -3.46 7.35
N TYR A 50 -8.33 -3.62 6.81
CA TYR A 50 -8.77 -2.84 5.65
C TYR A 50 -8.86 -1.33 5.97
N PRO A 51 -8.81 -0.47 4.94
CA PRO A 51 -8.86 0.98 5.09
C PRO A 51 -10.06 1.49 5.88
N GLY A 52 -11.21 0.82 5.76
CA GLY A 52 -12.42 1.16 6.52
C GLY A 52 -12.26 0.99 8.04
N LYS A 53 -11.32 0.15 8.50
CA LYS A 53 -11.06 -0.09 9.93
C LYS A 53 -9.80 0.61 10.44
N ASN A 54 -8.76 0.74 9.61
CA ASN A 54 -7.53 1.44 10.00
C ASN A 54 -7.57 2.96 9.78
N GLY A 55 -8.56 3.47 9.03
CA GLY A 55 -8.80 4.91 8.82
C GLY A 55 -7.95 5.57 7.73
N ILE A 56 -6.96 4.88 7.15
CA ILE A 56 -6.09 5.42 6.10
C ILE A 56 -6.65 5.03 4.72
N VAL A 57 -7.49 5.91 4.17
CA VAL A 57 -8.31 5.62 2.99
C VAL A 57 -7.77 6.18 1.67
N SER A 58 -6.77 7.06 1.71
CA SER A 58 -6.18 7.65 0.50
C SER A 58 -4.74 8.11 0.75
N ASN A 59 -4.03 8.37 -0.34
CA ASN A 59 -2.80 9.15 -0.29
C ASN A 59 -3.07 10.60 0.11
N SER A 60 -4.24 11.17 -0.13
CA SER A 60 -4.60 12.52 0.33
C SER A 60 -6.06 12.49 0.78
N MET A 61 -6.32 12.92 2.01
CA MET A 61 -7.66 12.88 2.60
C MET A 61 -7.95 14.18 3.35
N TYR A 62 -9.18 14.66 3.23
CA TYR A 62 -9.68 15.73 4.07
C TYR A 62 -10.26 15.13 5.34
N VAL A 63 -9.83 15.64 6.50
CA VAL A 63 -10.34 15.24 7.81
C VAL A 63 -10.94 16.48 8.46
N PRO A 64 -12.28 16.63 8.48
CA PRO A 64 -12.93 17.82 9.01
C PRO A 64 -12.47 18.18 10.43
N GLN A 65 -12.26 17.17 11.28
CA GLN A 65 -11.92 17.33 12.70
C GLN A 65 -10.55 17.97 12.94
N VAL A 66 -9.66 18.01 11.94
CA VAL A 66 -8.34 18.67 12.05
C VAL A 66 -8.31 20.04 11.36
N ASN A 67 -9.42 20.49 10.78
CA ASN A 67 -9.51 21.80 10.15
C ASN A 67 -9.82 22.90 11.19
N PHE A 68 -8.77 23.48 11.78
CA PHE A 68 -8.84 24.56 12.78
C PHE A 68 -9.57 25.84 12.29
N GLN A 69 -9.70 26.05 10.98
CA GLN A 69 -10.39 27.22 10.42
C GLN A 69 -11.91 27.09 10.48
N LYS A 70 -12.45 25.86 10.58
CA LYS A 70 -13.89 25.62 10.71
C LYS A 70 -14.35 25.61 12.17
N THR A 71 -13.45 25.34 13.11
CA THR A 71 -13.74 25.26 14.55
C THR A 71 -13.99 26.61 15.22
N GLN A 72 -13.63 27.73 14.57
CA GLN A 72 -13.78 29.09 15.12
C GLN A 72 -15.04 29.84 14.63
N MET A 73 -15.86 29.22 13.76
CA MET A 73 -17.07 29.85 13.20
C MET A 73 -18.38 29.16 13.67
N THR A 74 -18.35 28.46 14.81
CA THR A 74 -19.54 27.91 15.48
C THR A 74 -19.40 28.17 16.97
#